data_AF-A0A7R9VG08-F1
#
_entry.id   AF-A0A7R9VG08-F1
#
_cell.length_a   1.000
_cell.length_b   1.000
_cell.length_c   1.000
_cell.angle_alpha   90.00
_cell.angle_beta   90.00
_cell.angle_gamma   90.00
#
_symmetry.space_group_name_H-M   'P 1'
#
loop_
_entity.id
_entity.type
_entity.pdbx_description
1 polymer ?
#
loop_
_entity_poly.entity_id
_entity_poly.type
_entity_poly.pdbx_seq_one_letter_code
_entity_poly.pdbx_strand_id
1 'polypeptide(L)'
;IGSDPGGVVTLRPDGAISFDPNGDFDELEDDETESVTFVYIIEDSKGAVDTATVTISVSGENDVIAEDDSYTTDQDTPITECIVMNDSDPEGHSFTVDKVDPERDGTFVDVPEGGSVT
;
A
#
# COMPACT_ATOMS: atom_id res chain seq x y z
N ILE A 1 -0.43 -11.72 26.73
CA ILE A 1 0.37 -10.76 25.95
C ILE A 1 0.20 -11.16 24.50
N GLY A 2 -0.76 -10.53 23.83
CA GLY A 2 -1.14 -10.86 22.46
C GLY A 2 -0.01 -10.45 21.52
N SER A 3 0.31 -11.33 20.58
CA SER A 3 1.11 -11.05 19.39
C SER A 3 0.66 -9.73 18.76
N ASP A 4 1.60 -8.84 18.44
CA ASP A 4 1.32 -7.59 17.73
C ASP A 4 0.55 -7.95 16.45
N PRO A 5 -0.74 -7.62 16.34
CA PRO A 5 -1.60 -8.12 15.29
C PRO A 5 -1.48 -7.35 13.97
N GLY A 6 -0.38 -6.61 13.76
CA GLY A 6 -0.26 -5.59 12.72
C GLY A 6 -1.08 -4.32 13.04
N GLY A 7 -0.62 -3.18 12.54
CA GLY A 7 -1.19 -1.85 12.75
C GLY A 7 -1.10 -1.33 14.19
N VAL A 8 -1.57 -0.09 14.38
CA VAL A 8 -1.54 0.63 15.67
C VAL A 8 -2.96 0.90 16.16
N VAL A 9 -3.32 0.31 17.30
CA VAL A 9 -4.59 0.58 18.00
C VAL A 9 -4.39 1.63 19.10
N THR A 10 -5.16 2.70 19.05
CA THR A 10 -5.21 3.73 20.11
C THR A 10 -6.58 3.77 20.78
N LEU A 11 -6.62 3.57 22.09
CA LEU A 11 -7.83 3.78 22.90
C LEU A 11 -7.94 5.24 23.34
N ARG A 12 -9.09 5.85 23.10
CA ARG A 12 -9.39 7.24 23.46
C ARG A 12 -10.09 7.31 24.82
N PRO A 13 -9.99 8.44 25.56
CA PRO A 13 -10.61 8.58 26.89
C PRO A 13 -12.14 8.47 26.93
N ASP A 14 -12.82 8.67 25.80
CA ASP A 14 -14.26 8.50 25.65
C ASP A 14 -14.68 7.04 25.37
N GLY A 15 -13.71 6.12 25.33
CA GLY A 15 -13.93 4.70 25.05
C GLY A 15 -13.94 4.35 23.56
N ALA A 16 -13.75 5.32 22.66
CA ALA A 16 -13.59 5.05 21.24
C ALA A 16 -12.18 4.51 20.93
N ILE A 17 -12.06 3.73 19.85
CA ILE A 17 -10.75 3.28 19.34
C ILE A 17 -10.44 3.94 17.99
N SER A 18 -9.15 4.11 17.71
CA SER A 18 -8.60 4.39 16.38
C SER A 18 -7.68 3.23 15.99
N PHE A 19 -7.74 2.79 14.74
CA PHE A 19 -6.85 1.79 14.17
C PHE A 19 -6.18 2.38 12.94
N ASP A 20 -4.86 2.25 12.87
CA ASP A 20 -4.03 2.67 11.75
C ASP A 20 -3.27 1.44 11.23
N PRO A 21 -3.54 0.94 10.01
CA PRO A 21 -2.81 -0.18 9.42
C PRO A 21 -1.30 0.06 9.32
N ASN A 22 -0.87 1.32 9.20
CA ASN A 22 0.54 1.75 9.18
C ASN A 22 1.44 0.97 8.19
N GLY A 23 0.90 0.51 7.07
CA GLY A 23 1.64 -0.26 6.05
C GLY A 23 1.86 -1.73 6.38
N ASP A 24 1.41 -2.21 7.55
CA ASP A 24 1.66 -3.60 7.98
C ASP A 24 0.87 -4.64 7.15
N PHE A 25 0.01 -4.19 6.23
CA PHE A 25 -0.86 -5.02 5.41
C PHE A 25 -0.72 -4.74 3.91
N ASP A 26 0.34 -4.03 3.50
CA ASP A 26 0.58 -3.66 2.09
C ASP A 26 0.85 -4.90 1.20
N GLU A 27 1.06 -6.08 1.80
CA GLU A 27 1.24 -7.34 1.06
C GLU A 27 -0.09 -8.08 0.79
N LEU A 28 -1.24 -7.58 1.27
CA LEU A 28 -2.54 -8.26 1.08
C LEU A 28 -3.14 -7.96 -0.29
N GLU A 29 -3.45 -9.00 -1.07
CA GLU A 29 -4.14 -8.87 -2.36
C GLU A 29 -5.67 -8.59 -2.21
N ASP A 30 -6.33 -8.22 -3.33
CA ASP A 30 -7.78 -7.88 -3.42
C ASP A 30 -8.74 -8.93 -2.79
N ASP A 31 -8.36 -10.21 -2.78
CA ASP A 31 -9.17 -11.29 -2.21
C ASP A 31 -8.63 -11.83 -0.88
N GLU A 32 -7.61 -11.18 -0.33
CA GLU A 32 -7.03 -11.51 0.96
C GLU A 32 -7.59 -10.65 2.09
N THR A 33 -7.54 -11.21 3.30
CA THR A 33 -8.03 -10.54 4.49
C THR A 33 -7.31 -11.07 5.72
N GLU A 34 -6.84 -10.15 6.56
CA GLU A 34 -6.24 -10.46 7.85
C GLU A 34 -7.08 -9.93 9.01
N SER A 35 -7.01 -10.60 10.15
CA SER A 35 -7.77 -10.25 11.36
C SER A 35 -6.86 -9.74 12.46
N VAL A 36 -7.09 -8.51 12.88
CA VAL A 36 -6.43 -7.87 14.01
C VAL A 36 -7.30 -8.06 15.25
N THR A 37 -6.76 -8.63 16.33
CA THR A 37 -7.53 -8.87 17.56
C THR A 37 -6.85 -8.30 18.79
N PHE A 38 -7.64 -7.66 19.66
CA PHE A 38 -7.16 -7.17 20.95
C PHE A 38 -8.25 -7.30 22.02
N VAL A 39 -7.83 -7.34 23.28
CA VAL A 39 -8.71 -7.47 24.44
C VAL A 39 -8.74 -6.15 25.19
N TYR A 40 -9.92 -5.74 25.65
CA TYR A 40 -10.10 -4.62 26.56
C TYR A 40 -10.78 -5.06 27.86
N ILE A 41 -10.57 -4.27 28.91
CA ILE A 41 -11.10 -4.51 30.26
C ILE A 41 -11.95 -3.31 30.63
N ILE A 42 -13.14 -3.55 31.16
CA ILE A 42 -13.98 -2.54 31.81
C ILE A 42 -13.95 -2.75 33.32
N GLU A 43 -14.04 -1.65 34.07
CA GLU A 43 -14.13 -1.66 35.53
C GLU A 43 -15.26 -0.72 35.97
N ASP A 44 -16.14 -1.18 36.85
CA ASP A 44 -17.18 -0.34 37.43
C ASP A 44 -16.66 0.48 38.63
N SER A 45 -17.45 1.45 39.10
CA SER A 45 -17.08 2.29 40.26
C SER A 45 -16.87 1.54 41.59
N LYS A 46 -17.17 0.23 41.64
CA LYS A 46 -17.04 -0.63 42.81
C LYS A 46 -15.90 -1.65 42.66
N GLY A 47 -15.16 -1.60 41.55
CA GLY A 47 -14.02 -2.47 41.27
C GLY A 47 -14.39 -3.82 40.65
N ALA A 48 -15.61 -4.00 40.16
CA ALA A 48 -15.95 -5.18 39.37
C ALA A 48 -15.37 -5.02 37.96
N VAL A 49 -14.66 -6.04 37.48
CA VAL A 49 -14.03 -6.05 36.15
C VAL A 49 -14.67 -7.08 35.24
N ASP A 50 -14.69 -6.78 33.94
CA ASP A 50 -15.05 -7.70 32.87
C ASP A 50 -14.15 -7.49 31.64
N THR A 51 -14.03 -8.50 30.79
CA THR A 51 -13.13 -8.47 29.63
C THR A 51 -13.87 -8.81 28.34
N ALA A 52 -13.55 -8.12 27.25
CA ALA A 52 -14.10 -8.43 25.93
C ALA A 52 -13.04 -8.28 24.84
N THR A 53 -13.26 -8.97 23.71
CA THR A 53 -12.38 -8.97 22.55
C THR A 53 -12.96 -8.10 21.44
N VAL A 54 -12.11 -7.32 20.78
CA VAL A 54 -12.39 -6.64 19.52
C VAL A 54 -11.65 -7.38 18.41
N THR A 55 -12.34 -7.58 17.29
CA THR A 55 -11.78 -8.13 16.05
C THR A 55 -12.00 -7.10 14.94
N ILE A 56 -10.93 -6.71 14.27
CA ILE A 56 -10.92 -5.86 13.08
C ILE A 56 -10.52 -6.73 11.89
N SER A 57 -11.25 -6.61 10.79
CA SER A 57 -10.93 -7.29 9.52
C SER A 57 -10.30 -6.26 8.59
N VAL A 58 -9.11 -6.53 8.10
CA VAL A 58 -8.39 -5.71 7.10
C VAL A 58 -8.44 -6.47 5.79
N SER A 59 -9.07 -5.89 4.77
CA SER A 59 -9.07 -6.44 3.41
C SER A 59 -7.91 -5.80 2.64
N GLY A 60 -7.23 -6.62 1.84
CA GLY A 60 -6.20 -6.14 0.92
C GLY A 60 -6.78 -5.39 -0.27
N GLU A 61 -5.91 -4.65 -0.93
CA GLU A 61 -6.13 -4.04 -2.23
C GLU A 61 -4.85 -4.29 -3.03
N ASN A 62 -4.95 -4.68 -4.30
CA ASN A 62 -3.75 -4.84 -5.13
C ASN A 62 -3.19 -3.47 -5.56
N ASP A 63 -1.94 -3.21 -5.22
CA ASP A 63 -1.24 -1.97 -5.53
C ASP A 63 -0.27 -2.05 -6.73
N VAL A 64 0.15 -0.87 -7.21
CA VAL A 64 1.33 -0.67 -8.07
C VAL A 64 1.78 0.79 -7.92
N ILE A 65 3.07 1.00 -7.70
CA ILE A 65 3.65 2.31 -7.42
C ILE A 65 4.62 2.67 -8.55
N ALA A 66 4.25 3.66 -9.34
CA ALA A 66 5.12 4.27 -10.34
C ALA A 66 5.81 5.52 -9.76
N GLU A 67 7.12 5.62 -9.93
CA GLU A 67 7.95 6.70 -9.39
C GLU A 67 8.50 7.58 -10.53
N ASP A 68 8.50 8.90 -10.34
CA ASP A 68 8.89 9.84 -11.40
C ASP A 68 10.35 9.67 -11.84
N ASP A 69 10.57 9.57 -13.15
CA ASP A 69 11.89 9.61 -13.77
C ASP A 69 12.35 11.01 -14.14
N SER A 70 13.67 11.26 -14.05
CA SER A 70 14.26 12.45 -14.65
C SER A 70 15.62 12.18 -15.27
N TYR A 71 15.81 12.68 -16.49
CA TYR A 71 17.04 12.50 -17.25
C TYR A 71 17.49 13.82 -17.88
N THR A 72 18.79 13.95 -18.12
CA THR A 72 19.37 15.07 -18.88
C THR A 72 20.31 14.53 -19.94
N THR A 73 20.34 15.17 -21.11
CA THR A 73 21.25 14.80 -22.20
C THR A 73 21.68 16.05 -22.97
N ASP A 74 22.81 15.97 -23.68
CA ASP A 74 23.27 17.03 -24.56
C ASP A 74 22.48 17.04 -25.89
N GLN A 75 22.47 18.19 -26.59
CA GLN A 75 21.65 18.47 -27.78
C GLN A 75 21.71 17.43 -28.93
N ASP A 76 22.76 16.62 -28.96
CA ASP A 76 23.01 15.60 -29.99
C ASP A 76 23.39 14.25 -29.38
N THR A 77 23.02 14.02 -28.11
CA THR A 77 23.29 12.77 -27.39
C THR A 77 21.98 12.03 -27.13
N PRO A 78 21.75 10.86 -27.76
CA PRO A 78 20.56 10.06 -27.46
C PRO A 78 20.68 9.44 -26.06
N ILE A 79 19.52 9.16 -25.45
CA ILE A 79 19.40 8.47 -24.17
C ILE A 79 18.62 7.16 -24.37
N THR A 80 19.01 6.11 -23.64
CA THR A 80 18.32 4.82 -23.60
C THR A 80 18.38 4.31 -22.17
N GLU A 81 17.28 4.49 -21.45
CA GLU A 81 17.16 4.15 -20.04
C GLU A 81 15.88 3.35 -19.79
N CYS A 82 15.83 2.67 -18.65
CA CYS A 82 14.70 1.88 -18.22
C CYS A 82 13.90 2.65 -17.17
N ILE A 83 12.65 2.99 -17.49
CA ILE A 83 11.77 3.83 -16.66
C ILE A 83 11.04 3.05 -15.55
N VAL A 84 11.21 1.73 -15.48
CA VAL A 84 10.52 0.87 -14.50
C VAL A 84 11.42 0.43 -13.34
N MET A 85 12.66 0.92 -13.28
CA MET A 85 13.63 0.42 -12.30
C MET A 85 13.36 0.91 -10.87
N ASN A 86 12.70 2.06 -10.73
CA ASN A 86 12.30 2.68 -9.48
C ASN A 86 10.83 2.38 -9.11
N ASP A 87 10.05 1.82 -10.03
CA ASP A 87 8.69 1.39 -9.79
C ASP A 87 8.66 0.12 -8.90
N SER A 88 7.56 -0.09 -8.19
CA SER A 88 7.40 -1.23 -7.29
C SER A 88 5.96 -1.69 -7.17
N ASP A 89 5.80 -2.90 -6.64
CA ASP A 89 4.55 -3.55 -6.34
C ASP A 89 4.74 -4.20 -4.96
N PRO A 90 4.08 -3.68 -3.91
CA PRO A 90 4.24 -4.16 -2.53
C PRO A 90 3.98 -5.67 -2.36
N GLU A 91 3.08 -6.23 -3.15
CA GLU A 91 2.70 -7.64 -3.18
C GLU A 91 3.72 -8.50 -3.96
N GLY A 92 4.63 -7.85 -4.69
CA GLY A 92 5.72 -8.50 -5.43
C GLY A 92 5.28 -9.03 -6.80
N HIS A 93 4.16 -8.56 -7.33
CA HIS A 93 3.72 -8.88 -8.68
C HIS A 93 4.62 -8.23 -9.73
N SER A 94 4.68 -8.86 -10.91
CA SER A 94 5.33 -8.26 -12.07
C SER A 94 4.38 -7.27 -12.75
N PHE A 95 4.89 -6.10 -13.14
CA PHE A 95 4.14 -5.09 -13.88
C PHE A 95 4.77 -4.78 -15.24
N THR A 96 4.00 -4.14 -16.11
CA THR A 96 4.42 -3.71 -17.45
C THR A 96 4.05 -2.25 -17.68
N VAL A 97 4.80 -1.57 -18.56
CA VAL A 97 4.39 -0.27 -19.08
C VAL A 97 3.39 -0.53 -20.20
N ASP A 98 2.16 -0.05 -20.01
CA ASP A 98 1.11 -0.23 -21.02
C ASP A 98 1.03 0.95 -21.99
N LYS A 99 1.31 2.17 -21.50
CA LYS A 99 1.12 3.41 -22.27
C LYS A 99 2.17 4.45 -21.91
N VAL A 100 2.59 5.21 -22.92
CA VAL A 100 3.44 6.40 -22.74
C VAL A 100 2.80 7.58 -23.45
N ASP A 101 2.74 8.73 -22.78
CA ASP A 101 2.34 10.01 -23.39
C ASP A 101 3.60 10.84 -23.68
N PRO A 102 3.96 11.08 -24.96
CA PRO A 102 5.13 11.89 -25.31
C PRO A 102 4.92 13.40 -25.11
N GLU A 103 3.86 13.84 -24.41
CA GLU A 103 3.47 15.22 -24.05
C GLU A 103 3.26 16.20 -25.22
N ARG A 104 3.70 15.88 -26.44
CA ARG A 104 3.65 16.82 -27.57
C ARG A 104 2.26 17.01 -28.16
N ASP A 105 1.34 16.05 -27.96
CA ASP A 105 -0.04 16.11 -28.45
C ASP A 105 -1.06 15.39 -27.53
N GLY A 106 -0.66 14.96 -26.31
CA GLY A 106 -1.54 14.31 -25.32
C GLY A 106 -2.11 12.95 -25.77
N THR A 107 -1.47 12.30 -26.75
CA THR A 107 -1.91 11.03 -27.31
C THR A 107 -1.01 9.93 -26.77
N PHE A 108 -1.58 9.08 -25.93
CA PHE A 108 -0.91 7.88 -25.45
C PHE A 108 -0.59 6.94 -26.62
N VAL A 109 0.64 6.43 -26.61
CA VAL A 109 1.08 5.33 -27.47
C VAL A 109 1.02 4.05 -26.64
N ASP A 110 0.29 3.05 -27.12
CA ASP A 110 0.30 1.71 -26.52
C ASP A 110 1.71 1.10 -26.69
N VAL A 111 2.28 0.63 -25.59
CA VAL A 111 3.54 -0.09 -25.59
C VAL A 111 3.23 -1.57 -25.74
N PRO A 112 3.69 -2.25 -26.81
CA PRO A 112 3.53 -3.70 -26.92
C PRO A 112 4.22 -4.39 -25.73
N GLU A 113 3.69 -5.51 -25.23
CA GLU A 113 4.37 -6.31 -24.19
C GLU A 113 5.85 -6.57 -24.59
N GLY A 114 6.78 -6.01 -23.82
CA GLY A 114 8.23 -6.08 -24.10
C GLY A 114 8.80 -5.05 -25.08
N GLY A 115 8.01 -4.04 -25.45
CA GLY A 115 8.40 -2.98 -26.38
C GLY A 115 9.15 -1.83 -25.70
N SER A 116 10.29 -1.44 -26.28
CA SER A 116 10.90 -0.14 -26.02
C SER A 116 10.16 0.91 -26.84
N VAL A 117 9.74 2.02 -26.20
CA VAL A 117 9.39 3.25 -26.92
C VAL A 117 10.70 3.73 -27.56
N THR A 118 10.76 3.71 -28.89
CA THR A 118 11.94 4.12 -29.68
C THR A 118 11.76 5.51 -30.27
#